data_AF-A0A381ICB4-F1
#
_entry.id   AF-A0A381ICB4-F1
#
_cell.length_a   1.000
_cell.length_b   1.000
_cell.length_c   1.000
_cell.angle_alpha   90.00
_cell.angle_beta   90.00
_cell.angle_gamma   90.00
#
_symmetry.space_group_name_H-M   'P 1'
#
loop_
_entity.id
_entity.type
_entity.pdbx_description
1 polymer ?
#
loop_
_entity_poly.entity_id
_entity_poly.type
_entity_poly.pdbx_seq_one_letter_code
_entity_poly.pdbx_strand_id
1 'polypeptide(L)'
;MNDARIISQIKAGKKELFDTLIKKYYDSIYCYCYRHVDNKMTAQDLTQDVFITVINNIENYKHYGKFENYLYVIAKNKCKDFWKKKQPIYLESLDKEISNQELSDIENKMFIKKL
;
A
#
# COMPACT_ATOMS: atom_id res chain seq x y z
N MET A 1 -1.56 -21.62 3.66
CA MET A 1 -2.93 -21.15 3.98
C MET A 1 -3.46 -20.38 2.77
N ASN A 2 -4.69 -20.68 2.30
CA ASN A 2 -5.24 -20.04 1.10
C ASN A 2 -5.95 -18.74 1.50
N ASP A 3 -5.44 -17.60 1.01
CA ASP A 3 -5.96 -16.27 1.35
C ASP A 3 -7.41 -16.09 0.89
N ALA A 4 -7.78 -16.64 -0.27
CA ALA A 4 -9.15 -16.57 -0.77
C ALA A 4 -10.14 -17.25 0.20
N ARG A 5 -9.73 -18.36 0.83
CA ARG A 5 -10.54 -19.05 1.84
C ARG A 5 -10.67 -18.24 3.13
N ILE A 6 -9.60 -17.58 3.57
CA ILE A 6 -9.64 -16.72 4.75
C ILE A 6 -10.57 -15.53 4.50
N ILE A 7 -10.39 -14.85 3.36
CA ILE A 7 -11.18 -13.70 2.95
C ILE A 7 -12.66 -14.06 2.84
N SER A 8 -12.99 -15.22 2.24
CA SER A 8 -14.38 -15.69 2.16
C SER A 8 -15.01 -15.89 3.55
N GLN A 9 -14.25 -16.38 4.52
CA GLN A 9 -14.75 -16.54 5.89
C GLN A 9 -14.88 -15.21 6.63
N ILE A 10 -13.98 -14.26 6.38
CA ILE A 10 -14.10 -12.89 6.91
C ILE A 10 -15.41 -12.26 6.44
N LYS A 11 -15.71 -12.35 5.14
CA LYS A 11 -16.98 -11.88 4.55
C LYS A 11 -18.22 -12.57 5.12
N ALA A 12 -18.06 -13.82 5.58
CA ALA A 12 -19.10 -14.57 6.27
C ALA A 12 -19.24 -14.20 7.76
N GLY A 13 -18.52 -13.18 8.25
CA GLY A 13 -18.63 -12.65 9.60
C GLY A 13 -17.52 -13.07 10.58
N LYS A 14 -16.58 -13.92 10.16
CA LYS A 14 -15.44 -14.36 10.99
C LYS A 14 -14.33 -13.31 11.05
N LYS A 15 -14.60 -12.20 11.73
CA LYS A 15 -13.70 -11.03 11.80
C LYS A 15 -12.37 -11.33 12.49
N GLU A 16 -12.31 -12.32 13.37
CA GLU A 16 -11.08 -12.77 14.03
C GLU A 16 -9.99 -13.22 13.05
N LEU A 17 -10.38 -13.61 11.82
CA LEU A 17 -9.45 -14.02 10.79
C LEU A 17 -8.70 -12.86 10.12
N PHE A 18 -9.10 -11.60 10.36
CA PHE A 18 -8.30 -10.44 9.95
C PHE A 18 -6.90 -10.50 10.54
N ASP A 19 -6.80 -10.93 11.80
CA ASP A 19 -5.54 -11.01 12.54
C ASP A 19 -4.55 -11.97 11.84
N THR A 20 -5.07 -13.02 11.21
CA THR A 20 -4.27 -13.97 10.42
C THR A 20 -3.70 -13.31 9.16
N LEU A 21 -4.51 -12.53 8.43
CA LEU A 21 -4.04 -11.82 7.24
C LEU A 21 -3.04 -10.72 7.62
N ILE A 22 -3.34 -9.95 8.66
CA ILE A 22 -2.46 -8.86 9.11
C ILE A 22 -1.11 -9.44 9.51
N LYS A 23 -1.06 -10.43 10.41
CA LYS A 23 0.20 -11.07 10.83
C LYS A 23 1.01 -11.63 9.66
N LYS A 24 0.34 -12.20 8.65
CA LYS A 24 1.00 -12.76 7.47
C LYS A 24 1.69 -11.68 6.62
N TYR A 25 1.12 -10.49 6.52
CA TYR A 25 1.56 -9.47 5.56
C TYR A 25 2.19 -8.23 6.19
N TYR A 26 2.12 -8.07 7.50
CA TYR A 26 2.54 -6.86 8.20
C TYR A 26 3.98 -6.48 7.85
N ASP A 27 4.92 -7.41 8.02
CA ASP A 27 6.35 -7.13 7.81
C ASP A 27 6.66 -6.72 6.37
N SER A 28 6.04 -7.39 5.39
CA SER A 28 6.22 -7.08 3.98
C SER A 28 5.71 -5.68 3.62
N ILE A 29 4.52 -5.32 4.12
CA ILE A 29 3.93 -4.00 3.88
C ILE A 29 4.68 -2.91 4.65
N TYR A 30 5.10 -3.18 5.88
CA TYR A 30 5.96 -2.29 6.65
C TYR A 30 7.28 -2.01 5.94
N CYS A 31 7.97 -3.06 5.47
CA CYS A 31 9.20 -2.92 4.72
C CYS A 31 9.00 -2.11 3.43
N TYR A 32 7.88 -2.33 2.73
CA TYR A 32 7.53 -1.55 1.55
C TYR A 32 7.35 -0.07 1.89
N CYS A 33 6.49 0.26 2.86
CA CYS A 33 6.26 1.64 3.28
C CYS A 33 7.57 2.30 3.76
N TYR A 34 8.35 1.61 4.57
CA TYR A 34 9.63 2.11 5.08
C TYR A 34 10.61 2.46 3.97
N ARG A 35 10.74 1.60 2.93
CA ARG A 35 11.59 1.90 1.77
C ARG A 35 11.15 3.14 0.99
N HIS A 36 9.87 3.51 1.03
CA HIS A 36 9.32 4.65 0.29
C HIS A 36 9.28 5.96 1.06
N VAL A 37 9.27 5.92 2.40
CA VAL A 37 9.19 7.13 3.24
C VAL A 37 10.41 7.38 4.11
N ASP A 38 11.29 6.40 4.26
CA ASP A 38 12.54 6.44 5.04
C ASP A 38 12.39 6.98 6.48
N ASN A 39 11.20 6.81 7.05
CA ASN A 39 10.87 7.20 8.41
C ASN A 39 10.11 6.06 9.09
N LYS A 40 10.62 5.57 10.22
CA LYS A 40 10.05 4.40 10.91
C LYS A 40 8.62 4.64 11.39
N MET A 41 8.35 5.80 11.99
CA MET A 41 7.04 6.14 12.56
C MET A 41 6.01 6.31 11.44
N THR A 42 6.35 7.11 10.42
CA THR A 42 5.50 7.26 9.23
C THR A 42 5.24 5.93 8.53
N ALA A 43 6.25 5.06 8.41
CA ALA A 43 6.06 3.75 7.81
C ALA A 43 5.09 2.86 8.62
N GLN A 44 5.14 2.91 9.96
CA GLN A 44 4.20 2.22 10.83
C GLN A 44 2.77 2.75 10.65
N ASP A 45 2.61 4.08 10.62
CA ASP A 45 1.32 4.73 10.42
C ASP A 45 0.70 4.36 9.06
N LEU A 46 1.48 4.46 7.98
CA LEU A 46 1.01 4.09 6.64
C LEU A 46 0.68 2.59 6.55
N THR A 47 1.43 1.73 7.24
CA THR A 47 1.14 0.29 7.31
C THR A 47 -0.20 0.04 8.00
N GLN A 48 -0.48 0.73 9.12
CA GLN A 48 -1.79 0.66 9.77
C GLN A 48 -2.90 1.13 8.83
N ASP A 49 -2.71 2.27 8.16
CA ASP A 49 -3.67 2.81 7.19
C ASP A 49 -3.98 1.83 6.06
N VAL A 50 -2.99 1.07 5.59
CA VAL A 50 -3.21 0.00 4.59
C VAL A 50 -4.17 -1.04 5.14
N PHE A 51 -3.91 -1.59 6.33
CA PHE A 51 -4.76 -2.65 6.89
C PHE A 51 -6.14 -2.14 7.32
N ILE A 52 -6.27 -0.91 7.82
CA ILE A 52 -7.57 -0.27 8.06
C ILE A 52 -8.35 -0.14 6.75
N THR A 53 -7.69 0.29 5.67
CA THR A 53 -8.32 0.38 4.34
C THR A 53 -8.80 -0.99 3.87
N VAL A 54 -8.00 -2.04 4.07
CA VAL A 54 -8.40 -3.42 3.74
C VAL A 54 -9.61 -3.85 4.54
N ILE A 55 -9.61 -3.67 5.87
CA ILE A 55 -10.74 -4.04 6.74
C ILE A 55 -12.03 -3.37 6.28
N ASN A 56 -11.97 -2.07 5.98
CA ASN A 56 -13.14 -1.30 5.56
C ASN A 56 -13.65 -1.68 4.16
N ASN A 57 -12.78 -2.21 3.29
CA ASN A 57 -13.13 -2.49 1.90
C ASN A 57 -13.19 -3.99 1.57
N ILE A 58 -12.97 -4.88 2.54
CA ILE A 58 -12.84 -6.31 2.26
C ILE A 58 -14.11 -6.89 1.63
N GLU A 59 -15.29 -6.40 2.01
CA GLU A 59 -16.57 -6.86 1.46
C GLU A 59 -16.62 -6.68 -0.06
N ASN A 60 -16.09 -5.56 -0.55
CA ASN A 60 -16.05 -5.22 -1.97
C ASN A 60 -14.84 -5.82 -2.71
N TYR A 61 -13.88 -6.39 -1.99
CA TYR A 61 -12.70 -7.00 -2.61
C TYR A 61 -13.10 -8.18 -3.50
N LYS A 62 -12.70 -8.10 -4.77
CA LYS A 62 -12.83 -9.19 -5.74
C LYS A 62 -11.45 -9.83 -5.94
N HIS A 63 -11.43 -11.16 -5.95
CA HIS A 63 -10.18 -11.90 -6.06
C HIS A 63 -9.63 -11.82 -7.49
N TYR A 64 -8.59 -11.02 -7.67
CA TYR A 64 -7.84 -10.90 -8.92
C TYR A 64 -6.37 -11.25 -8.66
N GLY A 65 -6.08 -12.55 -8.54
CA GLY A 65 -4.74 -13.06 -8.26
C GLY A 65 -4.34 -12.99 -6.77
N LYS A 66 -3.04 -12.83 -6.49
CA LYS A 66 -2.52 -12.84 -5.12
C LYS A 66 -3.06 -11.66 -4.32
N PHE A 67 -3.61 -11.93 -3.13
CA PHE A 67 -4.07 -10.87 -2.21
C PHE A 67 -2.97 -9.88 -1.86
N GLU A 68 -1.73 -10.34 -1.79
CA GLU A 68 -0.55 -9.51 -1.57
C GLU A 68 -0.42 -8.36 -2.58
N ASN A 69 -0.77 -8.58 -3.87
CA ASN A 69 -0.73 -7.53 -4.88
C ASN A 69 -1.72 -6.40 -4.56
N TYR A 70 -2.90 -6.75 -4.04
CA TYR A 70 -3.90 -5.76 -3.61
C TYR A 70 -3.39 -4.92 -2.44
N LEU A 71 -2.68 -5.53 -1.48
CA LEU A 71 -2.05 -4.80 -0.38
C LEU A 71 -1.00 -3.80 -0.88
N TYR A 72 -0.14 -4.21 -1.83
CA TYR A 72 0.87 -3.30 -2.40
C TYR A 72 0.26 -2.15 -3.20
N VAL A 73 -0.87 -2.36 -3.90
CA VAL A 73 -1.58 -1.27 -4.57
C VAL A 73 -2.04 -0.22 -3.55
N ILE A 74 -2.63 -0.65 -2.44
CA ILE A 74 -3.04 0.28 -1.37
C ILE A 74 -1.81 0.97 -0.77
N ALA A 75 -0.75 0.22 -0.45
CA ALA A 75 0.47 0.76 0.14
C ALA A 75 1.15 1.80 -0.78
N LYS A 76 1.22 1.52 -2.09
CA LYS A 76 1.72 2.47 -3.10
C LYS A 76 0.94 3.78 -3.06
N ASN A 77 -0.39 3.70 -3.06
CA ASN A 77 -1.25 4.88 -3.03
C ASN A 77 -1.07 5.68 -1.73
N LYS A 78 -1.00 5.01 -0.57
CA LYS A 78 -0.76 5.68 0.71
C LYS A 78 0.58 6.40 0.76
N CYS A 79 1.64 5.78 0.25
CA CYS A 79 2.97 6.41 0.16
C CYS A 79 2.95 7.61 -0.82
N LYS A 80 2.26 7.48 -1.96
CA LYS A 80 2.10 8.57 -2.93
C LYS A 80 1.35 9.76 -2.32
N ASP A 81 0.24 9.50 -1.62
CA ASP A 81 -0.57 10.53 -0.96
C ASP A 81 0.21 11.25 0.15
N PHE A 82 1.05 10.52 0.90
CA PHE A 82 1.94 11.11 1.89
C PHE A 82 2.89 12.16 1.26
N TRP A 83 3.53 11.80 0.14
CA TRP A 83 4.43 12.73 -0.57
C TRP A 83 3.68 13.89 -1.22
N LYS A 84 2.50 13.65 -1.78
CA LYS A 84 1.65 14.70 -2.35
C LYS A 84 1.30 15.76 -1.30
N LYS A 85 0.94 15.34 -0.08
CA LYS A 85 0.62 16.27 1.03
C LYS A 85 1.83 17.04 1.55
N LYS A 86 3.04 16.50 1.36
CA LYS A 86 4.29 17.14 1.80
C LYS A 86 4.81 18.18 0.81
N GLN A 87 4.39 18.11 -0.45
CA GLN A 87 4.74 19.13 -1.43
C GLN A 87 3.99 20.44 -1.14
N PRO A 88 4.66 21.60 -1.17
CA PRO A 88 3.99 22.89 -1.07
C PRO A 88 3.03 23.04 -2.26
N ILE A 89 1.82 23.52 -1.98
CA ILE A 89 0.67 23.70 -2.90
C ILE A 89 1.04 24.43 -4.22
N TYR A 90 2.16 25.16 -4.24
CA TYR A 90 2.67 25.85 -5.43
C TYR A 90 3.09 24.93 -6.59
N LEU A 91 3.41 23.64 -6.35
CA LEU A 91 3.84 22.70 -7.40
C LEU A 91 2.68 22.01 -8.13
N GLU A 92 1.49 21.94 -7.54
CA GLU A 92 0.35 21.15 -8.08
C GLU A 92 -0.21 21.76 -9.39
N SER A 93 0.08 23.03 -9.67
CA SER A 93 -0.25 23.70 -10.93
C SER A 93 0.71 23.38 -12.09
N LEU A 94 1.90 22.81 -11.82
CA LEU A 94 2.92 22.47 -12.81
C LEU A 94 2.86 20.98 -13.24
N ASP A 95 2.27 20.11 -12.42
CA ASP A 95 2.28 18.64 -12.63
C ASP A 95 1.25 18.10 -13.64
N LYS A 96 0.46 18.96 -14.29
CA LYS A 96 -0.51 18.50 -15.30
C LYS A 96 0.13 17.98 -16.59
N GLU A 97 1.45 18.08 -16.75
CA GLU A 97 2.18 17.68 -17.96
C GLU A 97 3.28 16.61 -17.75
N ILE A 98 3.32 15.92 -16.61
CA ILE A 98 4.30 14.83 -16.43
C ILE A 98 3.67 13.51 -16.87
N SER A 99 4.08 13.01 -18.04
CA SER A 99 3.59 11.75 -18.62
C SER A 99 3.95 10.55 -17.72
N ASN A 100 3.10 9.52 -17.69
CA ASN A 100 3.28 8.30 -16.88
C ASN A 100 4.63 7.58 -17.11
N GLN A 101 5.35 7.91 -18.18
CA GLN A 101 6.64 7.34 -18.54
C GLN A 101 7.78 7.88 -17.64
N GLU A 102 7.73 9.16 -17.27
CA GLU A 102 8.76 9.79 -16.42
C GLU A 102 8.65 9.35 -14.95
N LEU A 103 7.45 9.06 -14.46
CA LEU A 103 7.28 8.47 -13.12
C LEU A 103 7.90 7.07 -13.02
N SER A 104 7.76 6.26 -14.06
CA SER A 104 8.42 4.95 -14.16
C SER A 104 9.95 5.10 -14.12
N ASP A 105 10.49 6.10 -14.81
CA ASP A 105 11.93 6.33 -14.87
C ASP A 105 12.51 6.86 -13.56
N ILE A 106 11.74 7.64 -12.80
CA ILE A 106 12.11 8.07 -11.43
C ILE A 106 12.04 6.89 -10.46
N GLU A 107 10.97 6.08 -10.51
CA GLU A 107 10.83 4.85 -9.71
C GLU A 107 12.02 3.90 -9.98
N ASN A 108 12.42 3.74 -11.24
CA ASN A 108 13.57 2.94 -11.64
C ASN A 108 14.91 3.54 -11.18
N LYS A 109 15.11 4.85 -11.30
CA LYS A 109 16.33 5.53 -10.81
C LYS A 109 16.47 5.51 -9.29
N MET A 110 15.36 5.57 -8.55
CA MET A 110 15.37 5.40 -7.09
C MET A 110 15.75 3.97 -6.68
N PHE A 111 15.37 2.96 -7.47
CA PHE A 111 15.76 1.57 -7.25
C PHE A 111 17.26 1.32 -7.51
N ILE A 112 17.86 1.99 -8.50
CA ILE A 112 19.27 1.77 -8.89
C ILE A 112 20.27 2.40 -7.90
N LYS A 113 19.90 3.43 -7.13
CA LYS A 113 20.81 4.08 -6.17
C LYS A 113 21.08 3.29 -4.87
N LYS A 114 20.58 2.06 -4.74
CA LYS A 114 20.73 1.23 -3.52
C LYS A 114 21.49 -0.08 -3.74
N LEU A 115 22.22 -0.21 -4.85
CA LEU A 115 23.18 -1.29 -5.12
C LEU A 115 24.60 -0.73 -5.14
#